data_AF-A0A395YMY3-F1
#
_entry.id   AF-A0A395YMY3-F1
#
_cell.length_a   1.000
_cell.length_b   1.000
_cell.length_c   1.000
_cell.angle_alpha   90.00
_cell.angle_beta   90.00
_cell.angle_gamma   90.00
#
_symmetry.space_group_name_H-M   'P 1'
#
loop_
_entity.id
_entity.type
_entity.pdbx_description
1 polymer ?
#
loop_
_entity_poly.entity_id
_entity_poly.type
_entity_poly.pdbx_seq_one_letter_code
_entity_poly.pdbx_strand_id
1 'polypeptide(L)'
;MSTKKIPLRQCIGCGEMKNKKEMIRVLKTSEDEFILDTTGRKNGRGAYVCPAMECFQKAVKNKGLERSFKMAIPKEVYETLEKEMGKLGE
;
A
#
# COMPACT_ATOMS: atom_id res chain seq x y z
N MET A 1 -7.74 24.96 18.83
CA MET A 1 -7.05 24.25 17.74
C MET A 1 -7.65 22.87 17.61
N SER A 2 -8.40 22.58 16.54
CA SER A 2 -9.02 21.27 16.36
C SER A 2 -7.94 20.24 16.09
N THR A 3 -7.71 19.32 17.03
CA THR A 3 -6.82 18.17 16.85
C THR A 3 -7.35 17.34 15.68
N LYS A 4 -6.71 17.45 14.52
CA LYS A 4 -7.09 16.69 13.33
C LYS A 4 -6.91 15.21 13.66
N LYS A 5 -8.01 14.47 13.84
CA LYS A 5 -7.98 13.02 14.00
C LYS A 5 -7.27 12.41 12.80
N ILE A 6 -6.17 11.70 13.06
CA ILE A 6 -5.47 10.97 12.00
C ILE A 6 -6.31 9.73 11.71
N PRO A 7 -6.78 9.53 10.47
CA PRO A 7 -7.57 8.36 10.14
C PRO A 7 -6.71 7.11 10.29
N LEU A 8 -7.28 6.09 10.91
CA LEU A 8 -6.70 4.75 10.95
C LEU A 8 -6.99 4.03 9.62
N ARG A 9 -6.03 3.24 9.16
CA ARG A 9 -6.14 2.42 7.96
C ARG A 9 -5.72 1.00 8.29
N GLN A 10 -6.41 0.04 7.67
CA GLN A 10 -6.09 -1.36 7.82
C GLN A 10 -4.95 -1.73 6.88
N CYS A 11 -3.92 -2.38 7.41
CA CYS A 11 -2.87 -2.95 6.59
C CYS A 11 -3.38 -4.19 5.86
N ILE A 12 -3.21 -4.23 4.54
CA ILE A 12 -3.59 -5.40 3.72
C ILE A 12 -2.71 -6.65 3.96
N GLY A 13 -1.54 -6.46 4.58
CA GLY A 13 -0.60 -7.53 4.96
C GLY A 13 -0.94 -8.19 6.30
N CYS A 14 -0.79 -7.43 7.40
CA CYS A 14 -1.04 -7.94 8.76
C CYS A 14 -2.50 -7.81 9.24
N GLY A 15 -3.35 -7.03 8.55
CA GLY A 15 -4.75 -6.82 8.95
C GLY A 15 -4.94 -5.83 10.10
N GLU A 16 -3.87 -5.28 10.68
CA GLU A 16 -3.95 -4.34 11.81
C GLU A 16 -4.32 -2.91 11.37
N MET A 17 -4.98 -2.19 12.27
CA MET A 17 -5.31 -0.77 12.09
C MET A 17 -4.13 0.11 12.55
N LYS A 18 -3.58 0.92 11.65
CA LYS A 18 -2.46 1.83 11.94
C LYS A 18 -2.75 3.25 11.46
N ASN A 19 -1.98 4.22 11.95
CA ASN A 19 -2.17 5.61 11.54
C ASN A 19 -1.82 5.78 10.06
N LYS A 20 -2.68 6.49 9.31
CA LYS A 20 -2.46 6.78 7.88
C LYS A 20 -1.04 7.32 7.58
N LYS A 21 -0.46 8.13 8.49
CA LYS A 21 0.85 8.77 8.31
C LYS A 21 2.02 7.79 8.37
N GLU A 22 1.85 6.66 9.03
CA GLU A 22 2.91 5.67 9.28
C GLU A 22 2.81 4.49 8.29
N MET A 23 2.01 4.64 7.24
CA MET A 23 1.72 3.57 6.28
C MET A 23 2.08 4.02 4.87
N ILE A 24 2.49 3.04 4.07
CA ILE A 24 2.74 3.22 2.65
C ILE A 24 1.44 2.89 1.91
N ARG A 25 1.02 3.77 1.01
CA ARG A 25 -0.15 3.55 0.16
C ARG A 25 0.34 3.05 -1.20
N VAL A 26 -0.07 1.85 -1.59
CA VAL A 26 0.00 1.42 -3.00
C VAL A 26 -1.18 2.06 -3.71
N LEU A 27 -0.91 2.87 -4.73
CA LEU A 27 -1.91 3.55 -5.54
C LEU A 27 -1.98 2.89 -6.91
N LYS A 28 -3.20 2.62 -7.36
CA LYS A 28 -3.49 2.29 -8.75
C LYS A 28 -3.90 3.57 -9.49
N THR A 29 -3.14 3.94 -10.52
CA THR A 29 -3.44 5.06 -11.40
C THR A 29 -4.57 4.71 -12.39
N SER A 30 -5.05 5.70 -13.13
CA SER A 30 -6.04 5.48 -14.19
C SER A 30 -5.48 4.70 -15.38
N GLU A 31 -4.16 4.62 -15.51
CA GLU A 31 -3.43 3.88 -16.56
C GLU A 31 -3.12 2.43 -16.13
N ASP A 32 -3.80 1.94 -15.09
CA ASP A 32 -3.58 0.61 -14.51
C ASP A 32 -2.17 0.35 -13.95
N GLU A 33 -1.39 1.42 -13.74
CA GLU A 33 -0.07 1.33 -13.12
C GLU A 33 -0.16 1.38 -11.59
N PHE A 34 0.75 0.66 -10.94
CA PHE A 34 0.85 0.59 -9.48
C PHE A 34 2.09 1.33 -9.00
N ILE A 35 1.88 2.33 -8.16
CA ILE A 35 2.95 3.15 -7.60
C ILE A 35 2.84 3.24 -6.07
N LEU A 36 3.97 3.41 -5.39
CA LEU A 36 3.99 3.74 -3.98
C LEU A 36 3.76 5.25 -3.80
N ASP A 37 2.71 5.60 -3.06
CA ASP A 37 2.34 6.96 -2.70
C ASP A 37 2.53 7.17 -1.20
N THR A 38 3.68 7.70 -0.80
CA THR A 38 3.92 8.13 0.58
C THR A 38 3.27 9.48 0.90
N THR A 39 2.89 10.25 -0.12
CA THR A 39 2.28 11.59 0.05
C THR A 39 0.81 11.51 0.42
N GLY A 40 0.12 10.45 -0.03
CA GLY A 40 -1.31 10.25 0.17
C GLY A 40 -2.18 11.30 -0.51
N ARG A 41 -1.62 12.04 -1.50
CA ARG A 41 -2.28 13.13 -2.24
C ARG A 41 -2.72 12.73 -3.65
N LYS A 42 -2.18 11.63 -4.17
CA LYS A 42 -2.49 11.21 -5.54
C LYS A 42 -3.89 10.58 -5.62
N ASN A 43 -4.57 10.85 -6.73
CA ASN A 43 -5.91 10.34 -7.01
C ASN A 43 -5.86 8.90 -7.52
N GLY A 44 -6.85 8.09 -7.16
CA GLY A 44 -6.94 6.68 -7.55
C GLY A 44 -7.32 5.76 -6.40
N ARG A 45 -7.52 4.47 -6.72
CA ARG A 45 -7.73 3.43 -5.70
C ARG A 45 -6.43 3.23 -4.95
N GLY A 46 -6.50 3.10 -3.63
CA GLY A 46 -5.31 2.91 -2.80
C GLY A 46 -5.49 1.81 -1.78
N ALA A 47 -4.44 1.03 -1.58
CA ALA A 47 -4.34 0.00 -0.55
C ALA A 47 -3.19 0.36 0.40
N TYR A 48 -3.41 0.22 1.70
CA TYR A 48 -2.40 0.60 2.70
C TYR A 48 -1.64 -0.62 3.19
N VAL A 49 -0.33 -0.53 3.25
CA VAL A 49 0.59 -1.54 3.77
C VAL A 49 1.52 -0.90 4.79
N CYS A 50 1.96 -1.67 5.79
CA CYS A 50 2.98 -1.20 6.71
C CYS A 50 4.31 -0.96 5.96
N PRO A 51 5.17 -0.05 6.44
CA PRO A 51 6.53 0.16 5.95
C PRO A 51 7.45 -0.98 6.43
N ALA A 52 7.02 -2.23 6.20
CA ALA A 52 7.72 -3.43 6.61
C ALA A 52 7.60 -4.44 5.48
N MET A 53 8.74 -4.99 5.06
CA MET A 53 8.81 -5.96 3.98
C MET A 53 7.95 -7.19 4.26
N GLU A 54 7.89 -7.63 5.51
CA GLU A 54 7.04 -8.75 5.95
C GLU A 54 5.56 -8.50 5.66
N CYS A 55 5.07 -7.26 5.86
CA CYS A 55 3.69 -6.92 5.57
C CYS A 55 3.41 -6.90 4.06
N PHE A 56 4.38 -6.45 3.27
CA PHE A 56 4.28 -6.50 1.82
C PHE A 56 4.22 -7.96 1.33
N GLN A 57 5.15 -8.81 1.76
CA GLN A 57 5.17 -10.22 1.39
C GLN A 57 3.88 -10.95 1.79
N LYS A 58 3.35 -10.69 3.00
CA LYS A 58 2.03 -11.19 3.42
C LYS A 58 0.92 -10.71 2.50
N ALA A 59 0.93 -9.44 2.10
CA ALA A 59 -0.05 -8.88 1.18
C ALA A 59 0.02 -9.52 -0.21
N VAL A 60 1.22 -9.82 -0.73
CA VAL A 60 1.40 -10.56 -1.98
C VAL A 60 0.87 -11.99 -1.85
N LYS A 61 1.30 -12.72 -0.81
CA LYS A 61 0.91 -14.12 -0.57
C LYS A 61 -0.60 -14.28 -0.41
N ASN A 62 -1.26 -13.36 0.29
CA ASN A 62 -2.70 -13.40 0.53
C ASN A 62 -3.53 -12.73 -0.57
N LYS A 63 -2.89 -12.31 -1.68
CA LYS A 63 -3.55 -11.59 -2.79
C LYS A 63 -4.29 -10.33 -2.33
N GLY A 64 -3.76 -9.66 -1.30
CA GLY A 64 -4.37 -8.48 -0.66
C GLY A 64 -4.47 -7.28 -1.60
N LEU A 65 -3.46 -7.10 -2.47
CA LEU A 65 -3.47 -6.07 -3.50
C LEU A 65 -4.55 -6.39 -4.55
N GLU A 66 -4.60 -7.60 -5.11
CA GLU A 66 -5.62 -8.01 -6.09
C GLU A 66 -7.04 -7.80 -5.55
N ARG A 67 -7.29 -8.16 -4.28
CA ARG A 67 -8.59 -7.94 -3.61
C ARG A 67 -8.93 -6.46 -3.47
N SER A 68 -7.96 -5.63 -3.12
CA SER A 68 -8.15 -4.19 -2.92
C SER A 68 -8.46 -3.47 -4.24
N PHE A 69 -7.82 -3.90 -5.33
CA PHE A 69 -7.99 -3.28 -6.65
C PHE A 69 -9.05 -3.96 -7.51
N LYS A 70 -9.51 -5.15 -7.11
CA LYS A 70 -10.47 -6.02 -7.82
C LYS A 70 -9.96 -6.42 -9.21
N MET A 71 -8.66 -6.72 -9.31
CA MET A 71 -8.02 -7.14 -10.56
C MET A 71 -6.84 -8.05 -10.26
N ALA A 72 -6.46 -8.88 -11.24
CA ALA A 72 -5.20 -9.59 -11.20
C ALA A 72 -4.05 -8.59 -11.37
N ILE A 73 -2.97 -8.78 -10.61
CA ILE A 73 -1.78 -7.94 -10.68
C ILE A 73 -0.65 -8.80 -11.24
N PRO A 74 0.02 -8.37 -12.33
CA PRO A 74 1.11 -9.12 -12.92
C PRO A 74 2.30 -9.20 -11.96
N LYS A 75 3.09 -10.27 -12.08
CA LYS A 75 4.24 -10.51 -11.21
C LYS A 75 5.30 -9.39 -11.27
N GLU A 76 5.48 -8.81 -12.45
CA GLU A 76 6.42 -7.70 -12.70
C GLU A 76 6.10 -6.47 -11.84
N VAL A 77 4.81 -6.21 -11.60
CA VAL A 77 4.37 -5.14 -10.71
C VAL A 77 4.74 -5.46 -9.27
N TYR A 78 4.56 -6.70 -8.82
CA TYR A 78 4.97 -7.10 -7.48
C TYR A 78 6.48 -6.94 -7.28
N GLU A 79 7.30 -7.34 -8.24
CA GLU A 79 8.75 -7.18 -8.19
C GLU A 79 9.17 -5.71 -8.17
N THR A 80 8.47 -4.86 -8.92
CA THR A 80 8.71 -3.41 -8.91
C THR A 80 8.35 -2.79 -7.56
N LEU A 81 7.15 -3.10 -7.04
CA LEU A 81 6.71 -2.64 -5.72
C LEU A 81 7.61 -3.15 -4.59
N GLU A 82 8.10 -4.38 -4.70
CA GLU A 82 9.03 -4.98 -3.73
C GLU A 82 10.34 -4.20 -3.66
N LYS A 83 10.94 -3.87 -4.81
CA LYS A 83 12.15 -3.05 -4.90
C LYS A 83 11.93 -1.64 -4.33
N GLU A 84 10.80 -1.01 -4.66
CA GLU A 84 10.46 0.32 -4.17
C GLU A 84 10.20 0.33 -2.66
N MET A 85 9.57 -0.72 -2.11
CA MET A 85 9.41 -0.89 -0.66
C MET A 85 10.76 -1.04 0.05
N GLY A 86 11.71 -1.76 -0.56
CA GLY A 86 13.07 -1.91 -0.03
C GLY A 86 13.80 -0.57 0.11
N LYS A 87 13.68 0.31 -0.89
CA LYS A 87 14.28 1.66 -0.87
C LYS A 87 13.65 2.61 0.16
N LEU A 88 12.41 2.35 0.57
CA LEU A 88 11.69 3.16 1.56
C LEU A 88 11.87 2.66 3.00
N GLY A 89 12.44 1.46 3.17
CA GLY A 89 12.66 0.82 4.47
C GLY A 89 14.06 1.02 5.06
N GLU A 90 14.90 1.85 4.44
CA GLU A 90 16.19 2.31 4.97
C GLU A 90 16.05 3.56 5.85
#